data_AF-A0A5P9XPZ8-F1
#
_entry.id   AF-A0A5P9XPZ8-F1
#
_cell.length_a   1.000
_cell.length_b   1.000
_cell.length_c   1.000
_cell.angle_alpha   90.00
_cell.angle_beta   90.00
_cell.angle_gamma   90.00
#
_symmetry.space_group_name_H-M   'P 1'
#
loop_
_entity.id
_entity.type
_entity.pdbx_description
1 polymer ?
#
loop_
_entity_poly.entity_id
_entity_poly.type
_entity_poly.pdbx_seq_one_letter_code
_entity_poly.pdbx_strand_id
1 'polypeptide(L)'
;MPEDIESREADTLTEDIARLGSLEKIIQGWDETQLRTVLALRNGWEAIYRECLRRLIRTVQNAPQGATGLREAAADPYVYAVLRTLGLVRPSLQERIEAALDSVRPGLEGHGGNVELVELRPPDTVVLRLLGSCHGCPSSSLTLSEGVEKAIREACPEICHIETVGRQHAATVPNGEGTEQRISPFAIGGRHPWLPALRLEDLPRNSLLARDVLSDALLFWRGPDGDVHCYRNACAHLGMPLDEGEIDPAGVLTCPHHGFQFALESGECLTIPEIQLEPWAVRMVDGEIQVRRNHD
;
A
#
# COMPACT_ATOMS: atom_id res chain seq x y z
N MET A 1 -21.05 25.45 -7.59
CA MET A 1 -20.31 26.34 -8.50
C MET A 1 -18.78 26.16 -8.43
N PRO A 2 -18.17 25.49 -7.43
CA PRO A 2 -16.81 24.96 -7.54
C PRO A 2 -16.72 23.69 -8.43
N GLU A 3 -17.72 22.81 -8.36
CA GLU A 3 -17.76 21.51 -9.07
C GLU A 3 -17.75 21.63 -10.62
N ASP A 4 -18.16 22.77 -11.18
CA ASP A 4 -18.23 22.99 -12.64
C ASP A 4 -16.90 23.42 -13.29
N ILE A 5 -15.90 23.80 -12.48
CA ILE A 5 -14.56 24.22 -12.97
C ILE A 5 -13.60 23.03 -12.97
N GLU A 6 -13.55 22.27 -11.87
CA GLU A 6 -12.71 21.07 -11.74
C GLU A 6 -13.05 20.00 -12.78
N SER A 7 -14.33 19.84 -13.12
CA SER A 7 -14.79 18.91 -14.16
C SER A 7 -14.34 19.30 -15.57
N ARG A 8 -14.29 20.60 -15.89
CA ARG A 8 -13.80 21.10 -17.20
C ARG A 8 -12.30 20.98 -17.36
N GLU A 9 -11.52 21.12 -16.28
CA GLU A 9 -10.05 21.00 -16.31
C GLU A 9 -9.59 19.54 -16.38
N ALA A 10 -10.31 18.61 -15.76
CA ALA A 10 -10.07 17.16 -15.92
C ALA A 10 -10.35 16.68 -17.36
N ASP A 11 -11.37 17.25 -18.01
CA ASP A 11 -11.68 16.98 -19.42
C ASP A 11 -10.56 17.47 -20.36
N THR A 12 -9.98 18.65 -20.13
CA THR A 12 -8.88 19.15 -20.98
C THR A 12 -7.61 18.32 -20.85
N LEU A 13 -7.27 17.83 -19.65
CA LEU A 13 -6.10 16.96 -19.45
C LEU A 13 -6.24 15.67 -20.24
N THR A 14 -7.44 15.08 -20.21
CA THR A 14 -7.75 13.85 -20.94
C THR A 14 -7.61 14.06 -22.46
N GLU A 15 -8.10 15.19 -22.97
CA GLU A 15 -7.93 15.56 -24.39
C GLU A 15 -6.46 15.76 -24.78
N ASP A 16 -5.69 16.45 -23.94
CA ASP A 16 -4.25 16.67 -24.16
C ASP A 16 -3.48 15.35 -24.19
N ILE A 17 -3.75 14.44 -23.25
CA ILE A 17 -3.16 13.10 -23.21
C ILE A 17 -3.53 12.31 -24.46
N ALA A 18 -4.81 12.31 -24.86
CA ALA A 18 -5.27 11.60 -26.06
C ALA A 18 -4.61 12.14 -27.34
N ARG A 19 -4.40 13.46 -27.41
CA ARG A 19 -3.68 14.11 -28.51
C ARG A 19 -2.22 13.67 -28.54
N LEU A 20 -1.52 13.67 -27.41
CA LEU A 20 -0.14 13.21 -27.32
C LEU A 20 -0.02 11.74 -27.72
N GLY A 21 -0.89 10.86 -27.22
CA GLY A 21 -0.89 9.44 -27.59
C GLY A 21 -1.15 9.21 -29.09
N SER A 22 -1.95 10.07 -29.73
CA SER A 22 -2.15 10.02 -31.19
C SER A 22 -0.88 10.39 -31.96
N LEU A 23 -0.09 11.35 -31.46
CA LEU A 23 1.20 11.71 -32.05
C LEU A 23 2.24 10.61 -31.85
N GLU A 24 2.27 9.95 -30.69
CA GLU A 24 3.17 8.83 -30.43
C GLU A 24 2.93 7.66 -31.39
N LYS A 25 1.67 7.35 -31.71
CA LYS A 25 1.33 6.35 -32.75
C LYS A 25 1.87 6.71 -34.13
N ILE A 26 1.90 8.00 -34.49
CA ILE A 26 2.50 8.45 -35.75
C ILE A 26 4.02 8.24 -35.72
N ILE A 27 4.67 8.60 -34.61
CA ILE A 27 6.12 8.46 -34.43
C ILE A 27 6.55 6.99 -34.51
N GLN A 28 5.73 6.04 -34.05
CA GLN A 28 6.02 4.60 -34.15
C GLN A 28 6.18 4.09 -35.60
N GLY A 29 5.61 4.80 -36.58
CA GLY A 29 5.76 4.45 -38.00
C GLY A 29 6.99 5.06 -38.68
N TRP A 30 7.78 5.86 -37.96
CA TRP A 30 8.95 6.54 -38.51
C TRP A 30 10.14 5.60 -38.71
N ASP A 31 11.06 5.99 -39.59
CA ASP A 31 12.31 5.25 -39.73
C ASP A 31 13.21 5.37 -38.49
N GLU A 32 14.17 4.46 -38.36
CA GLU A 32 15.07 4.40 -37.20
C GLU A 32 15.84 5.70 -36.96
N THR A 33 16.19 6.44 -38.01
CA THR A 33 16.95 7.70 -37.86
C THR A 33 16.03 8.80 -37.33
N GLN A 34 14.84 8.95 -37.92
CA GLN A 34 13.81 9.88 -37.48
C GLN A 34 13.40 9.62 -36.03
N LEU A 35 13.17 8.35 -35.67
CA LEU A 35 12.81 7.93 -34.33
C LEU A 35 13.90 8.28 -33.33
N ARG A 36 15.18 7.99 -33.64
CA ARG A 36 16.31 8.37 -32.78
C ARG A 36 16.41 9.87 -32.58
N THR A 37 16.25 10.66 -33.64
CA THR A 37 16.35 12.13 -33.56
C THR A 37 15.27 12.72 -32.68
N VAL A 38 14.00 12.31 -32.86
CA VAL A 38 12.90 12.87 -32.06
C VAL A 38 12.95 12.42 -30.60
N LEU A 39 13.33 11.16 -30.34
CA LEU A 39 13.50 10.67 -28.97
C LEU A 39 14.68 11.36 -28.27
N ALA A 40 15.79 11.60 -28.97
CA ALA A 40 16.91 12.35 -28.41
C ALA A 40 16.51 13.79 -28.05
N LEU A 41 15.74 14.46 -28.91
CA LEU A 41 15.22 15.80 -28.64
C LEU A 41 14.29 15.81 -27.42
N ARG A 42 13.33 14.89 -27.39
CA ARG A 42 12.37 14.75 -26.27
C ARG A 42 13.11 14.50 -24.96
N ASN A 43 13.99 13.50 -24.92
CA ASN A 43 14.75 13.14 -23.73
C ASN A 43 15.66 14.29 -23.26
N GLY A 44 16.23 15.07 -24.20
CA GLY A 44 17.01 16.26 -23.89
C GLY A 44 16.19 17.32 -23.15
N TRP A 45 14.99 17.63 -23.65
CA TRP A 45 14.08 18.58 -22.99
C TRP A 45 13.56 18.05 -21.65
N GLU A 46 13.17 16.78 -21.57
CA GLU A 46 12.73 16.15 -20.31
C GLU A 46 13.83 16.21 -19.24
N ALA A 47 15.10 16.01 -19.61
CA ALA A 47 16.21 16.11 -18.67
C ALA A 47 16.35 17.54 -18.10
N ILE A 48 16.20 18.56 -18.96
CA ILE A 48 16.25 19.97 -18.56
C ILE A 48 15.05 20.30 -17.65
N TYR A 49 13.84 19.93 -18.04
CA TYR A 49 12.63 20.20 -17.26
C TYR A 49 12.67 19.50 -15.90
N ARG A 50 13.08 18.23 -15.87
CA ARG A 50 13.24 17.47 -14.63
C ARG A 50 14.21 18.16 -13.68
N GLU A 51 15.36 18.60 -14.16
CA GLU A 51 16.36 19.25 -13.31
C GLU A 51 15.92 20.66 -12.88
N CYS A 52 15.27 21.41 -13.77
CA CYS A 52 14.68 22.71 -13.45
C CYS A 52 13.65 22.59 -12.33
N LEU A 53 12.65 21.72 -12.50
CA LEU A 53 11.60 21.49 -11.52
C LEU A 53 12.15 20.90 -10.23
N ARG A 54 13.13 19.99 -10.26
CA ARG A 54 13.79 19.48 -9.05
C ARG A 54 14.41 20.62 -8.23
N ARG A 55 15.10 21.56 -8.87
CA ARG A 55 15.70 22.72 -8.18
C ARG A 55 14.65 23.70 -7.67
N LEU A 56 13.58 23.92 -8.44
CA LEU A 56 12.46 24.76 -8.03
C LEU A 56 11.77 24.17 -6.80
N ILE A 57 11.37 22.90 -6.86
CA ILE A 57 10.75 22.17 -5.77
C ILE A 57 11.63 22.23 -4.52
N ARG A 58 12.94 21.98 -4.64
CA ARG A 58 13.87 22.07 -3.49
C ARG A 58 13.90 23.48 -2.90
N THR A 59 13.90 24.51 -3.74
CA THR A 59 13.90 25.91 -3.29
C THR A 59 12.60 26.23 -2.55
N VAL A 60 11.46 25.85 -3.12
CA VAL A 60 10.14 26.07 -2.52
C VAL A 60 9.99 25.28 -1.22
N GLN A 61 10.40 24.01 -1.20
CA GLN A 61 10.31 23.15 -0.02
C GLN A 61 11.05 23.71 1.20
N ASN A 62 12.15 24.44 0.98
CA ASN A 62 12.92 25.08 2.04
C ASN A 62 12.33 26.42 2.52
N ALA A 63 11.32 26.95 1.85
CA ALA A 63 10.61 28.15 2.28
C ALA A 63 9.56 27.80 3.36
N PRO A 64 9.23 28.74 4.28
CA PRO A 64 8.13 28.56 5.22
C PRO A 64 6.84 28.18 4.50
N GLN A 65 6.13 27.16 4.99
CA GLN A 65 4.91 26.59 4.38
C GLN A 65 5.08 26.00 2.97
N GLY A 66 6.28 26.00 2.40
CA GLY A 66 6.52 25.54 1.03
C GLY A 66 6.23 24.05 0.83
N ALA A 67 6.47 23.21 1.84
CA ALA A 67 6.09 21.80 1.81
C ALA A 67 4.56 21.59 1.72
N THR A 68 3.77 22.48 2.35
CA THR A 68 2.29 22.42 2.27
C THR A 68 1.82 22.89 0.90
N GLY A 69 2.34 24.02 0.41
CA GLY A 69 1.99 24.51 -0.93
C GLY A 69 2.38 23.53 -2.05
N LEU A 70 3.50 22.81 -1.90
CA LEU A 70 3.87 21.75 -2.85
C LEU A 70 2.91 20.55 -2.80
N ARG A 71 2.42 20.17 -1.61
CA ARG A 71 1.41 19.10 -1.46
C ARG A 71 0.08 19.49 -2.09
N GLU A 72 -0.37 20.72 -1.86
CA GLU A 72 -1.60 21.26 -2.48
C GLU A 72 -1.46 21.32 -4.01
N ALA A 73 -0.32 21.81 -4.53
CA ALA A 73 -0.07 21.82 -5.96
C ALA A 73 -0.01 20.42 -6.57
N ALA A 74 0.53 19.42 -5.85
CA ALA A 74 0.59 18.05 -6.33
C ALA A 74 -0.78 17.34 -6.36
N ALA A 75 -1.83 17.93 -5.76
CA ALA A 75 -3.20 17.44 -5.86
C ALA A 75 -3.87 17.86 -7.19
N ASP A 76 -3.31 18.85 -7.90
CA ASP A 76 -3.75 19.22 -9.24
C ASP A 76 -3.41 18.12 -10.26
N PRO A 77 -4.36 17.65 -11.08
CA PRO A 77 -4.13 16.55 -12.03
C PRO A 77 -3.04 16.81 -13.08
N TYR A 78 -2.92 18.04 -13.59
CA TYR A 78 -1.89 18.40 -14.57
C TYR A 78 -0.51 18.41 -13.93
N VAL A 79 -0.41 19.04 -12.76
CA VAL A 79 0.85 19.09 -12.00
C VAL A 79 1.28 17.67 -11.65
N TYR A 80 0.37 16.85 -11.13
CA TYR A 80 0.64 15.44 -10.83
C TYR A 80 1.13 14.68 -12.06
N ALA A 81 0.41 14.76 -13.19
CA ALA A 81 0.79 14.07 -14.42
C ALA A 81 2.19 14.46 -14.92
N VAL A 82 2.54 15.75 -14.87
CA VAL A 82 3.88 16.23 -15.27
C VAL A 82 4.95 15.76 -14.30
N LEU A 83 4.74 15.92 -12.98
CA LEU A 83 5.70 15.49 -11.97
C LEU A 83 5.93 13.97 -12.02
N ARG A 84 4.86 13.20 -12.28
CA ARG A 84 4.90 11.74 -12.46
C ARG A 84 5.65 11.33 -13.72
N THR A 85 5.42 12.00 -14.85
CA THR A 85 6.11 11.77 -16.13
C THR A 85 7.61 12.07 -16.00
N LEU A 86 7.95 13.14 -15.29
CA LEU A 86 9.34 13.52 -15.02
C LEU A 86 9.96 12.73 -13.84
N GLY A 87 9.27 11.74 -13.28
CA GLY A 87 9.77 10.90 -12.18
C GLY A 87 10.21 11.70 -10.94
N LEU A 88 9.53 12.82 -10.67
CA LEU A 88 9.73 13.65 -9.49
C LEU A 88 8.82 13.22 -8.32
N VAL A 89 7.73 12.52 -8.64
CA VAL A 89 6.80 11.91 -7.69
C VAL A 89 6.70 10.41 -8.01
N ARG A 90 6.59 9.59 -6.96
CA ARG A 90 6.40 8.14 -7.11
C ARG A 90 4.95 7.84 -7.51
N PRO A 91 4.70 6.75 -8.26
CA PRO A 91 3.34 6.35 -8.55
C PRO A 91 2.56 6.11 -7.26
N SER A 92 1.30 6.54 -7.25
CA SER A 92 0.39 6.25 -6.13
C SER A 92 0.11 4.74 -6.06
N LEU A 93 -0.39 4.28 -4.91
CA LEU A 93 -0.85 2.91 -4.75
C LEU A 93 -1.91 2.55 -5.82
N GLN A 94 -2.85 3.45 -6.08
CA GLN A 94 -3.86 3.30 -7.11
C GLN A 94 -3.25 3.10 -8.51
N GLU A 95 -2.27 3.92 -8.89
CA GLU A 95 -1.58 3.77 -10.18
C GLU A 95 -0.85 2.43 -10.29
N ARG A 96 -0.20 1.98 -9.21
CA ARG A 96 0.52 0.70 -9.20
C ARG A 96 -0.44 -0.48 -9.33
N ILE A 97 -1.59 -0.41 -8.66
CA ILE A 97 -2.65 -1.41 -8.77
C ILE A 97 -3.20 -1.42 -10.19
N GLU A 98 -3.55 -0.27 -10.75
CA GLU A 98 -4.09 -0.19 -12.10
C GLU A 98 -3.09 -0.73 -13.13
N ALA A 99 -1.80 -0.40 -12.99
CA ALA A 99 -0.74 -0.97 -13.83
C ALA A 99 -0.61 -2.50 -13.67
N ALA A 100 -0.80 -3.02 -12.46
CA ALA A 100 -0.83 -4.47 -12.22
C ALA A 100 -2.04 -5.12 -12.91
N LEU A 101 -3.22 -4.50 -12.82
CA LEU A 101 -4.43 -4.95 -13.50
C LEU A 101 -4.24 -4.93 -15.01
N ASP A 102 -3.72 -3.84 -15.57
CA ASP A 102 -3.42 -3.71 -17.01
C ASP A 102 -2.52 -4.83 -17.53
N SER A 103 -1.56 -5.30 -16.71
CA SER A 103 -0.68 -6.40 -17.10
C SER A 103 -1.41 -7.75 -17.26
N VAL A 104 -2.53 -7.96 -16.56
CA VAL A 104 -3.31 -9.21 -16.58
C VAL A 104 -4.56 -9.14 -17.45
N ARG A 105 -5.07 -7.94 -17.77
CA ARG A 105 -6.25 -7.72 -18.63
C ARG A 105 -6.19 -8.46 -19.97
N PRO A 106 -5.09 -8.46 -20.75
CA PRO A 106 -5.04 -9.18 -22.02
C PRO A 106 -5.29 -10.69 -21.88
N GLY A 107 -4.81 -11.29 -20.78
CA GLY A 107 -5.03 -12.71 -20.48
C GLY A 107 -6.49 -12.99 -20.10
N LEU A 108 -7.11 -12.10 -19.30
CA LEU A 108 -8.51 -12.21 -18.89
C LEU A 108 -9.47 -12.05 -20.08
N GLU A 109 -9.20 -11.09 -20.97
CA GLU A 109 -10.01 -10.85 -22.17
C GLU A 109 -9.99 -12.05 -23.12
N GLY A 110 -8.83 -12.72 -23.25
CA GLY A 110 -8.70 -13.98 -24.00
C GLY A 110 -9.57 -15.12 -23.46
N HIS A 111 -9.99 -15.04 -22.19
CA HIS A 111 -10.91 -15.96 -21.53
C HIS A 111 -12.34 -15.39 -21.39
N GLY A 112 -12.66 -14.29 -22.07
CA GLY A 112 -13.99 -13.66 -22.03
C GLY A 112 -14.33 -13.07 -20.67
N GLY A 113 -13.32 -12.54 -19.96
CA GLY A 113 -13.45 -11.85 -18.69
C GLY A 113 -12.65 -10.55 -18.63
N ASN A 114 -12.79 -9.81 -17.53
CA ASN A 114 -11.97 -8.62 -17.25
C ASN A 114 -11.93 -8.36 -15.73
N VAL A 115 -11.17 -7.36 -15.30
CA VAL A 115 -11.08 -6.91 -13.92
C VAL A 115 -11.05 -5.39 -13.83
N GLU A 116 -11.80 -4.87 -12.86
CA GLU A 116 -11.86 -3.45 -12.52
C GLU A 116 -11.53 -3.26 -11.04
N LEU A 117 -10.78 -2.20 -10.74
CA LEU A 117 -10.63 -1.69 -9.39
C LEU A 117 -11.92 -0.98 -8.97
N VAL A 118 -12.52 -1.39 -7.85
CA VAL A 118 -13.75 -0.79 -7.31
C VAL A 118 -13.41 0.24 -6.24
N GLU A 119 -12.55 -0.15 -5.30
CA GLU A 119 -12.25 0.66 -4.12
C GLU A 119 -10.90 0.26 -3.55
N LEU A 120 -10.18 1.24 -3.01
CA LEU A 120 -9.07 1.02 -2.09
C LEU A 120 -9.57 1.36 -0.70
N ARG A 121 -9.70 0.35 0.15
CA ARG A 121 -10.04 0.54 1.56
C ARG A 121 -8.77 0.55 2.38
N PRO A 122 -8.51 1.65 3.11
CA PRO A 122 -7.47 1.65 4.12
C PRO A 122 -7.68 0.50 5.12
N PRO A 123 -6.61 -0.13 5.63
CA PRO A 123 -5.21 0.22 5.40
C PRO A 123 -4.60 -0.39 4.11
N ASP A 124 -5.08 -1.54 3.67
CA ASP A 124 -4.35 -2.42 2.74
C ASP A 124 -5.27 -3.30 1.88
N THR A 125 -6.55 -2.93 1.79
CA THR A 125 -7.58 -3.75 1.15
C THR A 125 -7.93 -3.23 -0.23
N VAL A 126 -7.70 -4.05 -1.25
CA VAL A 126 -8.11 -3.77 -2.62
C VAL A 126 -9.41 -4.50 -2.92
N VAL A 127 -10.41 -3.75 -3.36
CA VAL A 127 -11.70 -4.29 -3.75
C VAL A 127 -11.78 -4.30 -5.26
N LEU A 128 -11.94 -5.48 -5.84
CA LEU A 128 -11.96 -5.72 -7.27
C LEU A 128 -13.33 -6.20 -7.73
N ARG A 129 -13.67 -5.95 -8.99
CA ARG A 129 -14.80 -6.55 -9.67
C ARG A 129 -14.28 -7.36 -10.84
N LEU A 130 -14.58 -8.65 -10.84
CA LEU A 130 -14.35 -9.51 -12.00
C LEU A 130 -15.55 -9.40 -12.94
N LEU A 131 -15.28 -9.17 -14.22
CA LEU A 131 -16.27 -9.06 -15.29
C LEU A 131 -16.24 -10.32 -16.17
N GLY A 132 -17.36 -10.63 -16.82
CA GLY A 132 -17.47 -11.70 -17.83
C GLY A 132 -17.67 -13.12 -17.27
N SER A 133 -17.30 -14.13 -18.06
CA SER A 133 -17.61 -15.55 -17.81
C SER A 133 -16.89 -16.19 -16.61
N CYS A 134 -16.02 -15.43 -15.94
CA CYS A 134 -15.28 -15.79 -14.73
C CYS A 134 -16.16 -16.15 -13.51
N HIS A 135 -17.48 -15.92 -13.59
CA HIS A 135 -18.45 -16.22 -12.53
C HIS A 135 -19.04 -17.65 -12.57
N GLY A 136 -18.80 -18.43 -13.63
CA GLY A 136 -19.61 -19.64 -13.92
C GLY A 136 -18.92 -21.01 -13.85
N CYS A 137 -17.59 -21.09 -13.81
CA CYS A 137 -16.86 -22.36 -13.80
C CYS A 137 -15.84 -22.42 -12.64
N PRO A 138 -16.03 -23.31 -11.63
CA PRO A 138 -15.29 -23.28 -10.38
C PRO A 138 -13.79 -23.60 -10.51
N SER A 139 -13.34 -24.23 -11.60
CA SER A 139 -11.93 -24.55 -11.81
C SER A 139 -11.13 -23.44 -12.51
N SER A 140 -11.77 -22.63 -13.36
CA SER A 140 -11.10 -21.57 -14.12
C SER A 140 -11.14 -20.22 -13.40
N SER A 141 -12.15 -19.98 -12.56
CA SER A 141 -12.28 -18.75 -11.78
C SER A 141 -11.22 -18.65 -10.68
N LEU A 142 -10.83 -19.77 -10.07
CA LEU A 142 -9.82 -19.81 -9.01
C LEU A 142 -8.43 -19.36 -9.52
N THR A 143 -7.96 -19.93 -10.63
CA THR A 143 -6.62 -19.65 -11.19
C THR A 143 -6.50 -18.25 -11.77
N LEU A 144 -7.59 -17.71 -12.34
CA LEU A 144 -7.62 -16.33 -12.84
C LEU A 144 -7.59 -15.32 -11.69
N SER A 145 -8.35 -15.58 -10.60
CA SER A 145 -8.27 -14.77 -9.38
C SER A 145 -6.88 -14.81 -8.76
N GLU A 146 -6.24 -15.98 -8.66
CA GLU A 146 -4.86 -16.12 -8.17
C GLU A 146 -3.85 -15.34 -9.03
N GLY A 147 -4.03 -15.31 -10.35
CA GLY A 147 -3.19 -14.53 -11.25
C GLY A 147 -3.30 -13.01 -11.04
N VAL A 148 -4.53 -12.53 -10.84
CA VAL A 148 -4.80 -11.11 -10.52
C VAL A 148 -4.22 -10.74 -9.15
N GLU A 149 -4.48 -11.57 -8.14
CA GLU A 149 -3.96 -11.34 -6.78
C GLU A 149 -2.43 -11.33 -6.75
N LYS A 150 -1.80 -12.25 -7.49
CA LYS A 150 -0.35 -12.30 -7.62
C LYS A 150 0.20 -11.03 -8.26
N ALA A 151 -0.38 -10.57 -9.38
CA ALA A 151 0.07 -9.35 -10.05
C ALA A 151 -0.02 -8.12 -9.13
N ILE A 152 -1.11 -8.00 -8.36
CA ILE A 152 -1.27 -6.93 -7.38
C ILE A 152 -0.24 -7.04 -6.26
N ARG A 153 -0.02 -8.21 -5.67
CA ARG A 153 0.98 -8.39 -4.60
C ARG A 153 2.42 -8.15 -5.07
N GLU A 154 2.74 -8.48 -6.32
CA GLU A 154 4.05 -8.20 -6.92
C GLU A 154 4.26 -6.69 -7.15
N ALA A 155 3.25 -5.99 -7.65
CA ALA A 155 3.31 -4.56 -7.88
C ALA A 155 3.15 -3.73 -6.59
N CYS A 156 2.41 -4.26 -5.62
CA CYS A 156 1.98 -3.64 -4.36
C CYS A 156 2.12 -4.61 -3.18
N PRO A 157 3.35 -4.85 -2.67
CA PRO A 157 3.58 -5.72 -1.53
C PRO A 157 2.86 -5.29 -0.24
N GLU A 158 2.49 -4.01 -0.15
CA GLU A 158 1.71 -3.45 0.95
C GLU A 158 0.23 -3.88 0.98
N ILE A 159 -0.31 -4.47 -0.09
CA ILE A 159 -1.69 -4.96 -0.14
C ILE A 159 -1.79 -6.34 0.50
N CYS A 160 -2.41 -6.42 1.69
CA CYS A 160 -2.60 -7.68 2.40
C CYS A 160 -3.89 -8.39 1.98
N HIS A 161 -4.95 -7.62 1.72
CA HIS A 161 -6.30 -8.13 1.47
C HIS A 161 -6.77 -7.75 0.07
N ILE A 162 -7.27 -8.74 -0.67
CA ILE A 162 -7.89 -8.55 -1.98
C ILE A 162 -9.27 -9.17 -1.92
N GLU A 163 -10.30 -8.35 -2.09
CA GLU A 163 -11.69 -8.75 -2.07
C GLU A 163 -12.30 -8.64 -3.45
N THR A 164 -13.14 -9.60 -3.83
CA THR A 164 -13.89 -9.54 -5.10
C THR A 164 -15.38 -9.32 -4.85
N VAL A 165 -15.94 -8.23 -5.39
CA VAL A 165 -17.37 -7.93 -5.30
C VAL A 165 -18.16 -9.02 -6.03
N GLY A 166 -18.96 -9.79 -5.28
CA GLY A 166 -19.75 -10.91 -5.80
C GLY A 166 -19.36 -12.29 -5.24
N ARG A 167 -18.31 -12.38 -4.41
CA ARG A 167 -17.92 -13.61 -3.71
C ARG A 167 -18.10 -13.40 -2.20
N GLN A 168 -19.26 -13.74 -1.65
CA GLN A 168 -19.44 -13.83 -0.20
C GLN A 168 -18.64 -15.03 0.32
N HIS A 169 -17.55 -14.80 1.05
CA HIS A 169 -16.94 -15.84 1.89
C HIS A 169 -17.53 -15.73 3.30
N ALA A 170 -18.43 -16.65 3.62
CA ALA A 170 -18.77 -16.98 5.00
C ALA A 170 -17.58 -17.71 5.62
N ALA A 171 -16.88 -17.08 6.57
CA ALA A 171 -15.90 -17.78 7.39
C ALA A 171 -16.64 -18.59 8.47
N THR A 172 -16.69 -19.91 8.32
CA THR A 172 -16.97 -20.83 9.43
C THR A 172 -15.86 -21.86 9.46
N VAL A 173 -15.03 -21.80 10.49
CA VAL A 173 -14.06 -22.85 10.81
C VAL A 173 -14.79 -23.90 11.66
N PRO A 174 -14.68 -25.21 11.37
CA PRO A 174 -15.32 -26.22 12.21
C PRO A 174 -14.61 -26.32 13.56
N ASN A 175 -15.40 -26.34 14.63
CA ASN A 175 -14.98 -26.55 16.02
C ASN A 175 -14.12 -27.82 16.17
N GLY A 176 -12.96 -27.67 16.82
CA GLY A 176 -12.28 -28.70 17.59
C GLY A 176 -12.02 -28.14 19.00
N GLU A 177 -12.40 -28.90 20.02
CA GLU A 177 -12.61 -28.47 21.39
C GLU A 177 -11.35 -27.95 22.12
N GLY A 178 -11.51 -26.87 22.89
CA GLY A 178 -10.75 -26.59 24.13
C GLY A 178 -9.38 -25.90 24.02
N THR A 179 -9.37 -24.58 23.85
CA THR A 179 -8.49 -23.54 24.47
C THR A 179 -8.60 -22.26 23.62
N GLU A 180 -8.71 -21.08 24.23
CA GLU A 180 -8.92 -19.79 23.55
C GLU A 180 -7.70 -19.38 22.71
N GLN A 181 -7.55 -19.98 21.53
CA GLN A 181 -6.53 -19.61 20.55
C GLN A 181 -7.02 -18.43 19.71
N ARG A 182 -6.81 -17.20 20.21
CA ARG A 182 -6.94 -15.98 19.39
C ARG A 182 -5.62 -15.78 18.64
N ILE A 183 -5.65 -16.10 17.35
CA ILE A 183 -4.52 -15.93 16.43
C ILE A 183 -4.74 -14.61 15.69
N SER A 184 -3.72 -13.75 15.66
CA SER A 184 -3.77 -12.49 14.91
C SER A 184 -4.11 -12.72 13.42
N PRO A 185 -4.94 -11.87 12.78
CA PRO A 185 -5.22 -11.96 11.35
C PRO A 185 -3.97 -11.90 10.46
N PHE A 186 -2.84 -11.40 10.98
CA PHE A 186 -1.54 -11.36 10.30
C PHE A 186 -0.74 -12.67 10.39
N ALA A 187 -1.32 -13.76 10.91
CA ALA A 187 -0.61 -15.00 11.24
C ALA A 187 -0.56 -16.07 10.13
N ILE A 188 -0.96 -15.77 8.89
CA ILE A 188 -1.06 -16.80 7.86
C ILE A 188 0.21 -16.78 6.99
N GLY A 189 1.14 -17.72 7.24
CA GLY A 189 2.21 -18.05 6.27
C GLY A 189 3.64 -18.30 6.79
N GLY A 190 3.94 -17.99 8.07
CA GLY A 190 5.31 -18.12 8.59
C GLY A 190 5.80 -19.57 8.74
N ARG A 191 7.04 -19.85 8.27
CA ARG A 191 7.71 -21.17 8.38
C ARG A 191 8.53 -21.34 9.68
N HIS A 192 8.73 -20.25 10.42
CA HIS A 192 9.51 -20.26 11.67
C HIS A 192 8.75 -20.90 12.83
N PRO A 193 9.46 -21.44 13.84
CA PRO A 193 8.81 -21.92 15.06
C PRO A 193 8.21 -20.74 15.84
N TRP A 194 7.18 -21.04 16.64
CA TRP A 194 6.66 -20.11 17.63
C TRP A 194 7.64 -19.97 18.79
N LEU A 195 7.92 -18.74 19.19
CA LEU A 195 8.83 -18.39 20.27
C LEU A 195 8.04 -17.80 21.44
N PRO A 196 8.30 -18.23 22.69
CA PRO A 196 7.75 -17.57 23.86
C PRO A 196 8.34 -16.16 24.00
N ALA A 197 7.50 -15.16 24.28
CA ALA A 197 7.91 -13.76 24.35
C ALA A 197 7.66 -13.14 25.74
N LEU A 198 6.42 -13.20 26.23
CA LEU A 198 6.04 -12.60 27.52
C LEU A 198 4.80 -13.27 28.11
N ARG A 199 4.56 -13.06 29.40
CA ARG A 199 3.28 -13.44 30.01
C ARG A 199 2.24 -12.38 29.71
N LEU A 200 0.98 -12.79 29.53
CA LEU A 200 -0.13 -11.87 29.30
C LEU A 200 -0.35 -10.89 30.46
N GLU A 201 0.00 -11.30 31.69
CA GLU A 201 -0.07 -10.45 32.89
C GLU A 201 0.95 -9.30 32.87
N ASP A 202 2.07 -9.46 32.16
CA ASP A 202 3.10 -8.43 32.00
C ASP A 202 2.69 -7.34 31.00
N LEU A 203 1.61 -7.57 30.23
CA LEU A 203 1.06 -6.63 29.25
C LEU A 203 -0.39 -6.29 29.61
N PRO A 204 -0.60 -5.31 30.51
CA PRO A 204 -1.92 -4.79 30.84
C PRO A 204 -2.68 -4.31 29.60
N ARG A 205 -4.01 -4.23 29.69
CA ARG A 205 -4.81 -3.64 28.62
C ARG A 205 -4.43 -2.17 28.42
N ASN A 206 -4.47 -1.75 27.16
CA ASN A 206 -4.09 -0.42 26.72
C ASN A 206 -2.65 -0.03 27.11
N SER A 207 -1.72 -0.98 27.00
CA SER A 207 -0.31 -0.74 27.29
C SER A 207 0.59 -1.18 26.14
N LEU A 208 1.77 -0.57 26.09
CA LEU A 208 2.89 -0.91 25.23
C LEU A 208 3.98 -1.55 26.06
N LEU A 209 4.65 -2.56 25.52
CA LEU A 209 5.86 -3.12 26.11
C LEU A 209 6.84 -3.49 25.01
N ALA A 210 8.08 -3.02 25.10
CA ALA A 210 9.15 -3.56 24.27
C ALA A 210 9.88 -4.71 24.98
N ARG A 211 10.28 -5.70 24.20
CA ARG A 211 11.05 -6.85 24.68
C ARG A 211 11.87 -7.46 23.56
N ASP A 212 13.10 -7.81 23.88
CA ASP A 212 13.95 -8.58 22.99
C ASP A 212 13.51 -10.05 23.02
N VAL A 213 13.26 -10.61 21.84
CA VAL A 213 13.00 -12.04 21.67
C VAL A 213 14.11 -12.58 20.77
N LEU A 214 15.00 -13.39 21.36
CA LEU A 214 16.28 -13.77 20.76
C LEU A 214 17.17 -12.57 20.44
N SER A 215 17.20 -12.13 19.17
CA SER A 215 18.00 -11.00 18.68
C SER A 215 17.15 -9.89 18.05
N ASP A 216 15.82 -10.04 18.03
CA ASP A 216 14.89 -9.07 17.46
C ASP A 216 14.24 -8.27 18.59
N ALA A 217 14.36 -6.94 18.51
CA ALA A 217 13.67 -6.03 19.42
C ALA A 217 12.21 -5.90 18.97
N LEU A 218 11.27 -6.36 19.79
CA LEU A 218 9.85 -6.40 19.47
C LEU A 218 9.05 -5.44 20.35
N LEU A 219 7.97 -4.91 19.80
CA LEU A 219 7.02 -4.02 20.42
C LEU A 219 5.67 -4.72 20.53
N PHE A 220 5.16 -4.86 21.74
CA PHE A 220 3.90 -5.50 22.05
C PHE A 220 2.88 -4.47 22.49
N TRP A 221 1.72 -4.47 21.86
CA TRP A 221 0.59 -3.66 22.30
C TRP A 221 -0.59 -4.55 22.61
N ARG A 222 -1.30 -4.23 23.70
CA ARG A 222 -2.57 -4.86 24.01
C ARG A 222 -3.67 -3.82 23.97
N GLY A 223 -4.62 -4.01 23.07
CA GLY A 223 -5.76 -3.12 22.90
C GLY A 223 -6.74 -3.15 24.07
N PRO A 224 -7.72 -2.24 24.08
CA PRO A 224 -8.77 -2.17 25.11
C PRO A 224 -9.61 -3.44 25.19
N ASP A 225 -9.87 -4.09 24.04
CA ASP A 225 -10.63 -5.35 23.96
C ASP A 225 -9.81 -6.57 24.40
N GLY A 226 -8.51 -6.39 24.59
CA GLY A 226 -7.58 -7.40 25.07
C GLY A 226 -6.84 -8.14 23.97
N ASP A 227 -7.08 -7.82 22.70
CA ASP A 227 -6.31 -8.31 21.57
C ASP A 227 -4.86 -7.80 21.64
N VAL A 228 -3.93 -8.66 21.21
CA VAL A 228 -2.48 -8.41 21.29
C VAL A 228 -1.93 -8.29 19.88
N HIS A 229 -1.14 -7.25 19.65
CA HIS A 229 -0.44 -6.98 18.41
C HIS A 229 1.06 -6.95 18.69
N CYS A 230 1.85 -7.38 17.71
CA CYS A 230 3.30 -7.41 17.83
C CYS A 230 3.92 -6.86 16.55
N TYR A 231 4.87 -5.95 16.73
CA TYR A 231 5.64 -5.34 15.65
C TYR A 231 7.12 -5.41 15.99
N ARG A 232 7.98 -5.21 15.00
CA ARG A 232 9.37 -4.86 15.27
C ARG A 232 9.41 -3.49 15.98
N ASN A 233 10.25 -3.35 17.01
CA ASN A 233 10.48 -2.08 17.70
C ASN A 233 11.38 -1.13 16.87
N ALA A 234 10.89 -0.76 15.69
CA ALA A 234 11.58 0.09 14.74
C ALA A 234 10.56 0.89 13.93
N CYS A 235 10.66 2.22 14.01
CA CYS A 235 9.83 3.13 13.25
C CYS A 235 10.02 2.92 11.75
N ALA A 236 8.92 2.75 11.00
CA ALA A 236 8.96 2.51 9.55
C ALA A 236 9.61 3.66 8.75
N HIS A 237 9.79 4.83 9.36
CA HIS A 237 10.47 5.98 8.76
C HIS A 237 12.00 5.80 8.70
N LEU A 238 12.68 5.68 9.85
CA LEU A 238 14.15 5.66 9.94
C LEU A 238 14.70 4.55 10.86
N GLY A 239 13.86 3.60 11.27
CA GLY A 239 14.24 2.46 12.09
C GLY A 239 14.53 2.75 13.56
N MET A 240 14.23 3.97 14.03
CA MET A 240 14.43 4.34 15.43
C MET A 240 13.42 3.63 16.35
N PRO A 241 13.80 3.33 17.60
CA PRO A 241 12.89 2.65 18.54
C PRO A 241 11.59 3.43 18.78
N LEU A 242 10.53 2.70 19.10
CA LEU A 242 9.17 3.19 19.26
C LEU A 242 8.65 3.02 20.70
N ASP A 243 9.41 2.36 21.57
CA ASP A 243 9.02 1.94 22.91
C ASP A 243 8.83 3.10 23.90
N GLU A 244 9.44 4.25 23.64
CA GLU A 244 9.21 5.49 24.38
C GLU A 244 8.12 6.38 23.76
N GLY A 245 7.39 5.87 22.76
CA GLY A 245 6.32 6.61 22.10
C GLY A 245 5.06 6.73 22.96
N GLU A 246 4.31 7.81 22.76
CA GLU A 246 3.03 8.05 23.44
C GLU A 246 1.89 7.38 22.68
N ILE A 247 0.98 6.73 23.40
CA ILE A 247 -0.24 6.12 22.84
C ILE A 247 -1.45 6.93 23.27
N ASP A 248 -2.27 7.32 22.31
CA ASP A 248 -3.53 7.99 22.58
C ASP A 248 -4.66 6.99 22.89
N PRO A 249 -5.83 7.45 23.38
CA PRO A 249 -6.96 6.56 23.68
C PRO A 249 -7.53 5.79 22.47
N ALA A 250 -7.20 6.17 21.24
CA ALA A 250 -7.62 5.49 20.03
C ALA A 250 -6.63 4.38 19.60
N GLY A 251 -5.54 4.17 20.36
CA GLY A 251 -4.52 3.18 20.04
C GLY A 251 -3.52 3.66 18.99
N VAL A 252 -3.35 4.97 18.83
CA VAL A 252 -2.35 5.55 17.92
C VAL A 252 -1.06 5.80 18.68
N LEU A 253 0.02 5.17 18.22
CA LEU A 253 1.38 5.39 18.73
C LEU A 253 2.04 6.55 17.98
N THR A 254 2.53 7.55 18.71
CA THR A 254 3.37 8.61 18.16
C THR A 254 4.85 8.31 18.42
N CYS A 255 5.63 8.18 17.35
CA CYS A 255 7.08 7.98 17.41
C CYS A 255 7.75 9.17 18.11
N PRO A 256 8.57 8.94 19.15
CA PRO A 256 9.12 10.01 19.99
C PRO A 256 10.21 10.85 19.28
N HIS A 257 10.70 10.38 18.12
CA HIS A 257 11.81 11.03 17.42
C HIS A 257 11.34 12.07 16.38
N HIS A 258 10.32 11.74 15.59
CA HIS A 258 9.90 12.56 14.45
C HIS A 258 8.38 12.72 14.34
N GLY A 259 7.62 12.25 15.34
CA GLY A 259 6.17 12.46 15.42
C GLY A 259 5.33 11.62 14.45
N PHE A 260 5.92 10.59 13.82
CA PHE A 260 5.16 9.67 12.96
C PHE A 260 4.15 8.89 13.80
N GLN A 261 2.92 8.84 13.32
CA GLN A 261 1.79 8.23 14.02
C GLN A 261 1.45 6.88 13.39
N PHE A 262 1.18 5.87 14.21
CA PHE A 262 0.86 4.52 13.75
C PHE A 262 -0.38 3.99 14.48
N ALA A 263 -1.36 3.49 13.75
CA ALA A 263 -2.49 2.76 14.34
C ALA A 263 -2.00 1.39 14.82
N LEU A 264 -1.98 1.12 16.13
CA LEU A 264 -1.42 -0.12 16.67
C LEU A 264 -2.27 -1.36 16.40
N GLU A 265 -3.52 -1.18 16.00
CA GLU A 265 -4.41 -2.28 15.59
C GLU A 265 -3.99 -2.87 14.23
N SER A 266 -3.59 -2.03 13.27
CA SER A 266 -3.22 -2.44 11.91
C SER A 266 -1.72 -2.38 11.62
N GLY A 267 -0.98 -1.53 12.32
CA GLY A 267 0.40 -1.16 12.01
C GLY A 267 0.52 -0.03 10.98
N GLU A 268 -0.59 0.49 10.45
CA GLU A 268 -0.63 1.55 9.44
C GLU A 268 -0.01 2.85 9.96
N CYS A 269 0.82 3.50 9.16
CA CYS A 269 1.25 4.86 9.47
C CYS A 269 0.19 5.89 9.06
N LEU A 270 -0.34 6.61 10.04
CA LEU A 270 -1.32 7.67 9.84
C LEU A 270 -0.70 8.98 9.33
N THR A 271 0.63 9.12 9.42
CA THR A 271 1.35 10.29 8.91
C THR A 271 1.70 10.16 7.42
N ILE A 272 2.07 8.96 6.98
CA ILE A 272 2.42 8.64 5.59
C ILE A 272 1.79 7.28 5.27
N PRO A 273 0.64 7.22 4.57
CA PRO A 273 -0.10 6.00 4.33
C PRO A 273 0.70 4.87 3.63
N GLU A 274 1.79 5.21 2.94
CA GLU A 274 2.60 4.24 2.18
C GLU A 274 3.65 3.47 3.01
N ILE A 275 3.72 3.69 4.33
CA ILE A 275 4.62 2.94 5.21
C ILE A 275 3.85 2.33 6.37
N GLN A 276 4.30 1.17 6.86
CA GLN A 276 3.66 0.47 7.98
C GLN A 276 4.72 -0.13 8.91
N LEU A 277 4.33 -0.36 10.15
CA LEU A 277 5.11 -1.14 11.09
C LEU A 277 5.28 -2.57 10.57
N GLU A 278 6.45 -3.15 10.80
CA GLU A 278 6.75 -4.53 10.41
C GLU A 278 6.07 -5.50 11.38
N PRO A 279 5.00 -6.22 10.99
CA PRO A 279 4.23 -7.03 11.92
C PRO A 279 4.87 -8.39 12.18
N TRP A 280 4.67 -8.88 13.40
CA TRP A 280 5.00 -10.23 13.81
C TRP A 280 3.73 -11.01 14.13
N ALA A 281 3.67 -12.28 13.71
CA ALA A 281 2.55 -13.13 14.08
C ALA A 281 2.58 -13.34 15.60
N VAL A 282 1.43 -13.17 16.24
CA VAL A 282 1.27 -13.33 17.69
C VAL A 282 0.08 -14.25 17.99
N ARG A 283 0.23 -15.08 19.01
CA ARG A 283 -0.83 -15.92 19.57
C ARG A 283 -0.75 -15.96 21.09
N MET A 284 -1.87 -16.25 21.72
CA MET A 284 -1.95 -16.50 23.15
C MET A 284 -2.24 -17.99 23.39
N VAL A 285 -1.42 -18.62 24.23
CA VAL A 285 -1.59 -20.03 24.63
C VAL A 285 -1.36 -20.11 26.13
N ASP A 286 -2.38 -20.54 26.89
CA ASP A 286 -2.30 -20.76 28.34
C ASP A 286 -1.73 -19.57 29.14
N GLY A 287 -2.07 -18.34 28.76
CA GLY A 287 -1.60 -17.10 29.42
C GLY A 287 -0.21 -16.62 29.00
N GLU A 288 0.43 -17.31 28.06
CA GLU A 288 1.69 -16.92 27.44
C GLU A 288 1.46 -16.30 26.05
N ILE A 289 2.14 -15.18 25.78
CA ILE A 289 2.21 -14.57 24.45
C ILE A 289 3.39 -15.19 23.70
N GLN A 290 3.10 -15.77 22.55
CA GLN A 290 4.08 -16.37 21.66
C GLN A 290 4.09 -15.62 20.33
N VAL A 291 5.27 -15.46 19.75
CA VAL A 291 5.49 -14.76 18.49
C VAL A 291 6.13 -15.63 17.44
N ARG A 292 5.97 -15.26 16.17
CA ARG A 292 6.65 -15.89 15.05
C ARG A 292 6.93 -14.85 13.98
N ARG A 293 8.14 -14.94 13.40
CA ARG A 293 8.57 -14.09 12.30
C ARG A 293 7.82 -14.45 11.02
N ASN A 294 7.36 -13.44 10.27
CA ASN A 294 6.59 -13.64 9.04
C ASN A 294 7.48 -13.86 7.80
N HIS A 295 8.68 -13.29 7.78
CA HIS A 295 9.64 -13.36 6.67
C HIS A 295 11.08 -13.55 7.19
N ASP A 296 11.95 -14.22 6.41
CA ASP A 296 13.38 -14.31 6.69
C ASP A 296 14.09 -12.95 6.59
#